data_AF-A0A3D1TSQ4-F1
#
_entry.id   AF-A0A3D1TSQ4-F1
#
_cell.length_a   1.000
_cell.length_b   1.000
_cell.length_c   1.000
_cell.angle_alpha   90.00
_cell.angle_beta   90.00
_cell.angle_gamma   90.00
#
_symmetry.space_group_name_H-M   'P 1'
#
loop_
_entity.id
_entity.type
_entity.pdbx_description
1 polymer ?
#
loop_
_entity_poly.entity_id
_entity_poly.type
_entity_poly.pdbx_seq_one_letter_code
_entity_poly.pdbx_strand_id
1 'polypeptide(L)'
;MNVNTPSRVNLRTVADRVRAVFTTLKLAPGDMALRRQVGTFITCNGYQSVLRAAQLTAKQAEREDIADPWAYTIAVYNGNLARLSHLYTLTHWVENGLRSQFDLHYGATLGATWHRFPDQYLPRDSPANFLSLHASMGVESRDVPWSDRGRPRKEITRPADAALFLETVTFGWLLTMVRYLHSRTQGRGILMTAAGRFTSPQQARALLDTAKMARNVVAHNHYLDTGRYESHRAELSTLLEILHFDVIRALTRTEAIRADIVTAHIRSARR
;
A
#
# COMPACT_ATOMS: atom_id res chain seq x y z
N MET A 1 34.85 -4.49 -24.43
CA MET A 1 34.20 -3.16 -24.33
C MET A 1 33.70 -2.99 -22.90
N ASN A 2 34.43 -2.23 -22.08
CA ASN A 2 34.01 -1.92 -20.71
C ASN A 2 32.94 -0.83 -20.78
N VAL A 3 31.71 -1.18 -20.43
CA VAL A 3 30.64 -0.21 -20.21
C VAL A 3 30.98 0.53 -18.92
N ASN A 4 31.49 1.75 -19.08
CA ASN A 4 31.66 2.71 -17.99
C ASN A 4 30.28 2.91 -17.34
N THR A 5 30.07 2.23 -16.22
CA THR A 5 28.93 2.51 -15.35
C THR A 5 29.22 3.87 -14.74
N PRO A 6 28.42 4.92 -15.01
CA PRO A 6 28.70 6.23 -14.47
C PRO A 6 28.75 6.15 -12.95
N SER A 7 29.90 6.52 -12.39
CA SER A 7 30.18 6.60 -10.97
C SER A 7 29.00 7.25 -10.26
N ARG A 8 28.45 6.59 -9.23
CA ARG A 8 27.41 7.16 -8.36
C ARG A 8 27.97 8.44 -7.74
N VAL A 9 27.74 9.59 -8.36
CA VAL A 9 28.05 10.89 -7.81
C VAL A 9 27.31 10.98 -6.48
N ASN A 10 28.06 11.09 -5.39
CA ASN A 10 27.51 11.15 -4.05
C ASN A 10 26.94 12.56 -3.85
N LEU A 11 25.67 12.76 -4.26
CA LEU A 11 24.97 14.05 -4.21
C LEU A 11 24.60 14.38 -2.76
N ARG A 12 25.61 14.88 -2.01
CA ARG A 12 25.52 15.11 -0.57
C ARG A 12 24.76 16.38 -0.23
N THR A 13 24.92 17.46 -1.01
CA THR A 13 24.30 18.76 -0.69
C THR A 13 23.00 19.00 -1.44
N VAL A 14 22.15 19.89 -0.92
CA VAL A 14 20.96 20.38 -1.65
C VAL A 14 21.36 21.04 -2.96
N ALA A 15 22.48 21.78 -2.99
CA ALA A 15 22.98 22.42 -4.20
C ALA A 15 23.34 21.42 -5.31
N ASP A 16 23.97 20.28 -4.97
CA ASP A 16 24.30 19.22 -5.94
C ASP A 16 23.03 18.58 -6.50
N ARG A 17 22.04 18.38 -5.64
CA ARG A 17 20.72 17.81 -5.99
C ARG A 17 19.93 18.74 -6.90
N VAL A 18 19.92 20.04 -6.61
CA VAL A 18 19.33 21.07 -7.48
C VAL A 18 20.02 21.06 -8.84
N ARG A 19 21.37 21.02 -8.86
CA ARG A 19 22.14 20.94 -10.11
C ARG A 19 21.75 19.72 -10.94
N ALA A 20 21.62 18.55 -10.31
CA ALA A 20 21.20 17.33 -11.01
C ALA A 20 19.80 17.46 -11.64
N VAL A 21 18.84 18.08 -10.96
CA VAL A 21 17.50 18.34 -11.51
C VAL A 21 17.56 19.32 -12.68
N PHE A 22 18.31 20.43 -12.53
CA PHE A 22 18.51 21.41 -13.61
C PHE A 22 19.13 20.78 -14.85
N THR A 23 20.17 19.96 -14.68
CA THR A 23 20.81 19.25 -15.78
C THR A 23 19.85 18.28 -16.45
N THR A 24 19.06 17.54 -15.66
CA THR A 24 18.06 16.59 -16.19
C THR A 24 17.02 17.31 -17.05
N LEU A 25 16.55 18.48 -16.61
CA LEU A 25 15.53 19.27 -17.28
C LEU A 25 16.07 20.26 -18.33
N LYS A 26 17.39 20.29 -18.54
CA LYS A 26 18.08 21.26 -19.42
C LYS A 26 17.73 22.73 -19.09
N LEU A 27 17.52 23.04 -17.82
CA LEU A 27 17.14 24.38 -17.37
C LEU A 27 18.35 25.32 -17.34
N ALA A 28 18.10 26.61 -17.60
CA ALA A 28 19.12 27.63 -17.58
C ALA A 28 19.77 27.75 -16.19
N PRO A 29 21.10 27.64 -16.07
CA PRO A 29 21.76 27.67 -14.76
C PRO A 29 21.76 29.05 -14.10
N GLY A 30 21.44 30.12 -14.83
CA GLY A 30 21.44 31.49 -14.31
C GLY A 30 20.22 31.85 -13.45
N ASP A 31 19.16 31.05 -13.47
CA ASP A 31 17.92 31.38 -12.75
C ASP A 31 18.02 31.05 -11.25
N MET A 32 18.44 32.04 -10.47
CA MET A 32 18.61 31.92 -9.01
C MET A 32 17.28 31.84 -8.25
N ALA A 33 16.19 32.35 -8.81
CA ALA A 33 14.87 32.25 -8.18
C ALA A 33 14.37 30.81 -8.30
N LEU A 34 14.41 30.24 -9.51
CA LEU A 34 14.03 28.86 -9.77
C LEU A 34 14.90 27.87 -9.00
N ARG A 35 16.22 28.11 -8.90
CA ARG A 35 17.12 27.27 -8.09
C ARG A 35 16.70 27.19 -6.63
N ARG A 36 16.30 28.32 -6.03
CA ARG A 36 15.79 28.35 -4.65
C ARG A 36 14.48 27.58 -4.54
N GLN A 37 13.56 27.76 -5.48
CA GLN A 37 12.30 27.01 -5.51
C GLN A 37 12.52 25.50 -5.59
N VAL A 38 13.38 25.04 -6.51
CA VAL A 38 13.74 23.62 -6.66
C VAL A 38 14.42 23.11 -5.38
N GLY A 39 15.31 23.88 -4.77
CA GLY A 39 15.98 23.52 -3.52
C GLY A 39 15.03 23.35 -2.35
N THR A 40 14.08 24.29 -2.19
CA THR A 40 13.01 24.18 -1.18
C THR A 40 12.15 22.95 -1.47
N PHE A 41 11.74 22.73 -2.72
CA PHE A 41 10.90 21.60 -3.09
C PHE A 41 11.58 20.26 -2.79
N ILE A 42 12.87 20.10 -3.12
CA ILE A 42 13.66 18.91 -2.81
C ILE A 42 13.76 18.67 -1.30
N THR A 43 13.95 19.74 -0.52
CA THR A 43 14.04 19.66 0.94
C THR A 43 12.72 19.18 1.55
N CYS A 44 11.58 19.70 1.08
CA CYS A 44 10.26 19.32 1.58
C CYS A 44 9.83 17.91 1.13
N ASN A 45 10.12 17.54 -0.12
CA ASN A 45 9.51 16.39 -0.79
C ASN A 45 10.42 15.19 -0.99
N GLY A 46 11.72 15.34 -0.68
CA GLY A 46 12.73 14.32 -0.85
C GLY A 46 13.31 14.25 -2.27
N TYR A 47 14.64 14.23 -2.35
CA TYR A 47 15.38 14.31 -3.62
C TYR A 47 15.05 13.20 -4.63
N GLN A 48 14.98 11.94 -4.19
CA GLN A 48 14.87 10.80 -5.10
C GLN A 48 13.58 10.85 -5.92
N SER A 49 12.47 11.24 -5.29
CA SER A 49 11.17 11.35 -5.93
C SER A 49 11.10 12.54 -6.89
N VAL A 50 11.70 13.68 -6.53
CA VAL A 50 11.80 14.85 -7.40
C VAL A 50 12.66 14.57 -8.62
N LEU A 51 13.83 13.94 -8.44
CA LEU A 51 14.71 13.58 -9.56
C LEU A 51 14.01 12.64 -10.54
N ARG A 52 13.27 11.65 -10.03
CA ARG A 52 12.54 10.72 -10.89
C ARG A 52 11.45 11.43 -11.70
N ALA A 53 10.70 12.35 -11.08
CA ALA A 53 9.73 13.17 -11.79
C ALA A 53 10.40 14.03 -12.88
N ALA A 54 11.59 14.58 -12.60
CA ALA A 54 12.37 15.32 -13.57
C ALA A 54 12.84 14.45 -14.75
N GLN A 55 13.29 13.21 -14.48
CA GLN A 55 13.68 12.25 -15.53
C GLN A 55 12.51 11.87 -16.45
N LEU A 56 11.30 11.72 -15.89
CA LEU A 56 10.10 11.45 -16.68
C LEU A 56 9.69 12.64 -17.53
N THR A 57 9.80 13.83 -16.97
CA THR A 57 9.58 15.09 -17.71
C THR A 57 10.55 15.22 -18.87
N ALA A 58 11.84 14.96 -18.65
CA ALA A 58 12.85 14.98 -19.70
C ALA A 58 12.54 13.99 -20.83
N LYS A 59 12.12 12.76 -20.49
CA LYS A 59 11.69 11.75 -21.48
C LYS A 59 10.43 12.18 -22.25
N GLN A 60 9.49 12.87 -21.60
CA GLN A 60 8.31 13.37 -22.28
C GLN A 60 8.65 14.55 -23.21
N ALA A 61 9.58 15.42 -22.80
CA ALA A 61 10.08 16.52 -23.61
C ALA A 61 10.78 16.08 -24.91
N GLU A 62 11.25 14.82 -24.98
CA GLU A 62 11.77 14.23 -26.23
C GLU A 62 10.66 13.92 -27.25
N ARG A 63 9.40 13.83 -26.81
CA ARG A 63 8.25 13.45 -27.62
C ARG A 63 7.32 14.62 -27.93
N GLU A 64 7.23 15.56 -27.00
CA GLU A 64 6.31 16.70 -27.04
C GLU A 64 7.03 17.95 -26.55
N ASP A 65 6.68 19.11 -27.10
CA ASP A 65 7.24 20.37 -26.63
C ASP A 65 6.60 20.77 -25.29
N ILE A 66 7.44 20.94 -24.26
CA ILE A 66 7.02 21.30 -22.90
C ILE A 66 7.51 22.72 -22.60
N ALA A 67 6.58 23.68 -22.62
CA ALA A 67 6.88 25.10 -22.41
C ALA A 67 7.56 25.41 -21.08
N ASP A 68 7.16 24.73 -19.99
CA ASP A 68 7.80 24.85 -18.67
C ASP A 68 8.11 23.45 -18.09
N PRO A 69 9.36 22.97 -18.26
CA PRO A 69 9.77 21.67 -17.74
C PRO A 69 9.71 21.55 -16.21
N TRP A 70 9.85 22.66 -15.47
CA TRP A 70 9.80 22.61 -14.02
C TRP A 70 8.35 22.51 -13.52
N ALA A 71 7.45 23.32 -14.05
CA ALA A 71 6.02 23.22 -13.73
C ALA A 71 5.47 21.82 -14.09
N TYR A 72 5.88 21.27 -15.25
CA TYR A 72 5.52 19.91 -15.63
C TYR A 72 6.09 18.86 -14.67
N THR A 73 7.33 19.03 -14.19
CA THR A 73 7.94 18.16 -13.18
C THR A 73 7.13 18.14 -11.88
N ILE A 74 6.68 19.31 -11.42
CA ILE A 74 5.81 19.41 -10.23
C ILE A 74 4.49 18.66 -10.48
N ALA A 75 3.89 18.80 -11.66
CA ALA A 75 2.65 18.10 -12.01
C ALA A 75 2.85 16.57 -12.03
N VAL A 76 3.96 16.07 -12.57
CA VAL A 76 4.31 14.64 -12.56
C VAL A 76 4.48 14.12 -11.12
N TYR A 77 5.20 14.87 -10.29
CA TYR A 77 5.42 14.52 -8.88
C TYR A 77 4.09 14.46 -8.10
N ASN A 78 3.29 15.52 -8.18
CA ASN A 78 1.99 15.61 -7.50
C ASN A 78 1.01 14.56 -8.01
N GLY A 79 1.03 14.26 -9.32
CA GLY A 79 0.22 13.20 -9.91
C GLY A 79 0.58 11.82 -9.33
N ASN A 80 1.87 11.54 -9.12
CA ASN A 80 2.30 10.31 -8.45
C ASN A 80 1.85 10.27 -6.99
N LEU A 81 2.00 11.37 -6.24
CA LEU A 81 1.52 11.43 -4.85
C LEU A 81 0.01 11.21 -4.75
N ALA A 82 -0.78 11.81 -5.64
CA ALA A 82 -2.23 11.60 -5.68
C ALA A 82 -2.58 10.12 -5.91
N ARG A 83 -1.88 9.44 -6.81
CA ARG A 83 -2.05 7.98 -7.03
C ARG A 83 -1.69 7.18 -5.78
N LEU A 84 -0.57 7.50 -5.12
CA LEU A 84 -0.14 6.82 -3.89
C LEU A 84 -1.14 7.05 -2.75
N SER A 85 -1.63 8.27 -2.57
CA SER A 85 -2.65 8.60 -1.57
C SER A 85 -3.96 7.85 -1.83
N HIS A 86 -4.34 7.69 -3.09
CA HIS A 86 -5.52 6.92 -3.45
C HIS A 86 -5.31 5.42 -3.14
N LEU A 87 -4.18 4.84 -3.55
CA LEU A 87 -3.87 3.45 -3.22
C LEU A 87 -3.77 3.21 -1.72
N TYR A 88 -3.21 4.15 -0.96
CA TYR A 88 -3.18 4.09 0.51
C TYR A 88 -4.59 3.92 1.06
N THR A 89 -5.52 4.77 0.61
CA THR A 89 -6.93 4.73 1.04
C THR A 89 -7.58 3.38 0.72
N LEU A 90 -7.39 2.88 -0.51
CA LEU A 90 -7.92 1.57 -0.92
C LEU A 90 -7.32 0.44 -0.09
N THR A 91 -6.00 0.42 0.11
CA THR A 91 -5.33 -0.61 0.92
C THR A 91 -5.78 -0.59 2.38
N HIS A 92 -6.04 0.60 2.93
CA HIS A 92 -6.55 0.75 4.29
C HIS A 92 -7.97 0.17 4.43
N TRP A 93 -8.86 0.45 3.49
CA TRP A 93 -10.19 -0.15 3.48
C TRP A 93 -10.14 -1.67 3.32
N VAL A 94 -9.27 -2.18 2.45
CA VAL A 94 -9.06 -3.63 2.29
C VAL A 94 -8.61 -4.25 3.61
N GLU A 95 -7.61 -3.65 4.27
CA GLU A 95 -7.09 -4.13 5.54
C GLU A 95 -8.17 -4.18 6.62
N ASN A 96 -8.98 -3.13 6.76
CA ASN A 96 -10.09 -3.11 7.71
C ASN A 96 -11.17 -4.14 7.37
N GLY A 97 -11.53 -4.30 6.08
CA GLY A 97 -12.51 -5.30 5.69
C GLY A 97 -12.07 -6.73 5.91
N LEU A 98 -10.77 -7.00 5.70
CA LEU A 98 -10.20 -8.29 6.04
C LEU A 98 -10.26 -8.53 7.55
N ARG A 99 -9.92 -7.54 8.40
CA ARG A 99 -10.06 -7.66 9.86
C ARG A 99 -11.50 -7.97 10.27
N SER A 100 -12.47 -7.23 9.76
CA SER A 100 -13.88 -7.42 10.11
C SER A 100 -14.42 -8.78 9.68
N GLN A 101 -14.18 -9.23 8.44
CA GLN A 101 -14.62 -10.55 7.99
C GLN A 101 -13.95 -11.67 8.78
N PHE A 102 -12.68 -11.49 9.13
CA PHE A 102 -11.92 -12.45 9.91
C PHE A 102 -12.47 -12.60 11.33
N ASP A 103 -12.73 -11.48 12.00
CA ASP A 103 -13.33 -11.47 13.34
C ASP A 103 -14.73 -12.08 13.33
N LEU A 104 -15.59 -11.70 12.39
CA LEU A 104 -16.95 -12.25 12.25
C LEU A 104 -16.91 -13.77 12.06
N HIS A 105 -16.04 -14.27 11.18
CA HIS A 105 -15.92 -15.70 10.93
C HIS A 105 -15.47 -16.47 12.17
N TYR A 106 -14.39 -16.03 12.81
CA TYR A 106 -13.83 -16.76 13.94
C TYR A 106 -14.60 -16.56 15.24
N GLY A 107 -15.21 -15.39 15.44
CA GLY A 107 -16.20 -15.17 16.49
C GLY A 107 -17.38 -16.14 16.38
N ALA A 108 -17.88 -16.38 15.17
CA ALA A 108 -18.99 -17.32 14.95
C ALA A 108 -18.58 -18.80 15.09
N THR A 109 -17.36 -19.17 14.70
CA THR A 109 -16.93 -20.58 14.63
C THR A 109 -16.19 -21.07 15.87
N LEU A 110 -15.42 -20.20 16.53
CA LEU A 110 -14.57 -20.52 17.69
C LEU A 110 -15.00 -19.78 18.97
N GLY A 111 -15.96 -18.86 18.87
CA GLY A 111 -16.49 -18.08 19.98
C GLY A 111 -15.71 -16.79 20.28
N ALA A 112 -16.15 -16.04 21.28
CA ALA A 112 -15.64 -14.70 21.61
C ALA A 112 -14.14 -14.65 21.96
N THR A 113 -13.56 -15.77 22.39
CA THR A 113 -12.14 -15.88 22.77
C THR A 113 -11.27 -16.52 21.70
N TRP A 114 -11.73 -16.56 20.44
CA TRP A 114 -11.01 -17.19 19.33
C TRP A 114 -9.56 -16.70 19.23
N HIS A 115 -9.34 -15.40 19.41
CA HIS A 115 -8.04 -14.72 19.29
C HIS A 115 -7.01 -15.14 20.33
N ARG A 116 -7.41 -15.88 21.38
CA ARG A 116 -6.49 -16.29 22.43
C ARG A 116 -5.57 -17.43 22.01
N PHE A 117 -5.89 -18.09 20.90
CA PHE A 117 -5.30 -19.39 20.58
C PHE A 117 -4.80 -19.46 19.13
N PRO A 118 -3.59 -18.94 18.87
CA PRO A 118 -3.08 -18.75 17.50
C PRO A 118 -3.03 -20.01 16.64
N ASP A 119 -2.82 -21.18 17.24
CA ASP A 119 -2.80 -22.47 16.54
C ASP A 119 -4.14 -22.87 15.90
N GLN A 120 -5.25 -22.20 16.24
CA GLN A 120 -6.56 -22.44 15.62
C GLN A 120 -6.71 -21.72 14.28
N TYR A 121 -6.05 -20.58 14.12
CA TYR A 121 -6.22 -19.67 12.97
C TYR A 121 -4.92 -19.30 12.26
N LEU A 122 -3.80 -19.93 12.64
CA LEU A 122 -2.52 -19.86 11.94
C LEU A 122 -2.03 -21.25 11.49
N PRO A 123 -1.21 -21.32 10.42
CA PRO A 123 -0.50 -22.54 10.04
C PRO A 123 0.33 -23.11 11.19
N ARG A 124 0.51 -24.43 11.25
CA ARG A 124 1.11 -25.14 12.40
C ARG A 124 2.48 -24.59 12.87
N ASP A 125 3.30 -24.09 11.95
CA ASP A 125 4.66 -23.59 12.25
C ASP A 125 4.72 -22.06 12.45
N SER A 126 3.57 -21.38 12.39
CA SER A 126 3.47 -19.92 12.44
C SER A 126 3.24 -19.30 13.84
N PRO A 127 2.59 -19.96 14.83
CA PRO A 127 2.29 -19.37 16.13
C PRO A 127 3.51 -18.80 16.87
N ALA A 128 4.63 -19.53 16.90
CA ALA A 128 5.82 -19.10 17.61
C ALA A 128 6.43 -17.82 17.00
N ASN A 129 6.51 -17.77 15.66
CA ASN A 129 7.00 -16.60 14.93
C ASN A 129 6.05 -15.40 15.09
N PHE A 130 4.74 -15.64 15.04
CA PHE A 130 3.73 -14.62 15.26
C PHE A 130 3.89 -13.97 16.64
N LEU A 131 3.92 -14.79 17.70
CA LEU A 131 4.04 -14.32 19.07
C LEU A 131 5.36 -13.61 19.34
N SER A 132 6.48 -14.13 18.81
CA SER A 132 7.79 -13.47 18.93
C SER A 132 7.79 -12.08 18.30
N LEU A 133 7.18 -11.92 17.13
CA LEU A 133 7.11 -10.63 16.43
C LEU A 133 6.15 -9.63 17.10
N HIS A 134 5.10 -10.10 17.78
CA HIS A 134 4.09 -9.24 18.39
C HIS A 134 4.30 -9.00 19.89
N ALA A 135 5.27 -9.68 20.52
CA ALA A 135 5.64 -9.43 21.91
C ALA A 135 6.03 -7.96 22.15
N SER A 136 6.76 -7.35 21.20
CA SER A 136 7.12 -5.93 21.25
C SER A 136 5.95 -4.97 21.05
N MET A 137 4.81 -5.47 20.57
CA MET A 137 3.58 -4.71 20.34
C MET A 137 2.55 -4.93 21.46
N GLY A 138 2.97 -5.50 22.59
CA GLY A 138 2.13 -5.71 23.77
C GLY A 138 1.30 -6.99 23.74
N VAL A 139 1.57 -7.91 22.81
CA VAL A 139 0.95 -9.24 22.84
C VAL A 139 1.65 -10.11 23.88
N GLU A 140 0.97 -10.36 24.99
CA GLU A 140 1.44 -11.22 26.06
C GLU A 140 0.87 -12.62 25.89
N SER A 141 1.66 -13.65 26.16
CA SER A 141 1.19 -15.04 26.14
C SER A 141 1.76 -15.87 27.28
N ARG A 142 1.02 -16.91 27.66
CA ARG A 142 1.43 -17.89 28.66
C ARG A 142 1.33 -19.31 28.13
N ASP A 143 2.12 -20.21 28.71
CA ASP A 143 1.97 -21.63 28.47
C ASP A 143 0.76 -22.19 29.23
N VAL A 144 -0.11 -22.91 28.52
CA VAL A 144 -1.24 -23.64 29.10
C VAL A 144 -1.12 -25.14 28.76
N PRO A 145 -1.51 -26.03 29.69
CA PRO A 145 -1.53 -27.46 29.43
C PRO A 145 -2.45 -27.79 28.23
N TRP A 146 -1.95 -28.61 27.29
CA TRP A 146 -2.74 -29.13 26.18
C TRP A 146 -2.96 -30.63 26.37
N SER A 147 -4.23 -31.06 26.41
CA SER A 147 -4.63 -32.41 26.83
C SER A 147 -4.08 -33.55 25.97
N ASP A 148 -3.83 -33.32 24.68
CA ASP A 148 -3.66 -34.42 23.71
C ASP A 148 -2.25 -34.61 23.12
N ARG A 149 -1.26 -33.73 23.41
CA ARG A 149 0.04 -33.77 22.67
C ARG A 149 1.31 -33.49 23.48
N GLY A 150 1.23 -33.37 24.80
CA GLY A 150 2.40 -33.23 25.67
C GLY A 150 3.26 -31.97 25.46
N ARG A 151 2.88 -31.06 24.55
CA ARG A 151 3.48 -29.74 24.39
C ARG A 151 2.53 -28.68 24.95
N PRO A 152 3.01 -27.75 25.77
CA PRO A 152 2.18 -26.63 26.19
C PRO A 152 1.76 -25.81 24.97
N ARG A 153 0.55 -25.27 25.02
CA ARG A 153 0.04 -24.33 24.03
C ARG A 153 0.24 -22.92 24.55
N LYS A 154 0.48 -21.99 23.64
CA LYS A 154 0.47 -20.57 23.97
C LYS A 154 -0.96 -20.03 23.96
N GLU A 155 -1.40 -19.49 25.09
CA GLU A 155 -2.61 -18.66 25.19
C GLU A 155 -2.18 -17.20 25.20
N ILE A 156 -2.76 -16.37 24.33
CA ILE A 156 -2.63 -14.92 24.39
C ILE A 156 -3.44 -14.40 25.59
N THR A 157 -2.76 -13.73 26.51
CA THR A 157 -3.35 -13.13 27.71
C THR A 157 -3.65 -11.65 27.53
N ARG A 158 -2.94 -10.98 26.62
CA ARG A 158 -3.21 -9.60 26.21
C ARG A 158 -2.92 -9.40 24.73
N PRO A 159 -3.71 -8.57 24.01
CA PRO A 159 -4.92 -7.90 24.48
C PRO A 159 -6.07 -8.89 24.79
N ALA A 160 -7.03 -8.46 25.61
CA ALA A 160 -8.10 -9.32 26.13
C ALA A 160 -9.29 -9.48 25.18
N ASP A 161 -9.41 -8.58 24.21
CA ASP A 161 -10.48 -8.52 23.22
C ASP A 161 -9.93 -8.75 21.81
N ALA A 162 -10.80 -9.22 20.91
CA ALA A 162 -10.43 -9.58 19.54
C ALA A 162 -10.13 -8.34 18.67
N ALA A 163 -10.79 -7.20 18.90
CA ALA A 163 -10.60 -5.99 18.12
C ALA A 163 -9.19 -5.40 18.34
N LEU A 164 -8.80 -5.21 19.60
CA LEU A 164 -7.45 -4.77 19.98
C LEU A 164 -6.39 -5.78 19.52
N PHE A 165 -6.69 -7.08 19.57
CA PHE A 165 -5.79 -8.09 18.99
C PHE A 165 -5.55 -7.82 17.50
N LEU A 166 -6.61 -7.65 16.72
CA LEU A 166 -6.51 -7.42 15.27
C LEU A 166 -5.84 -6.08 14.91
N GLU A 167 -5.91 -5.08 15.77
CA GLU A 167 -5.14 -3.83 15.61
C GLU A 167 -3.64 -4.06 15.74
N THR A 168 -3.21 -4.98 16.61
CA THR A 168 -1.78 -5.34 16.73
C THR A 168 -1.29 -6.21 15.56
N VAL A 169 -2.21 -6.89 14.85
CA VAL A 169 -1.86 -7.76 13.72
C VAL A 169 -1.40 -6.93 12.53
N THR A 170 -0.15 -7.12 12.12
CA THR A 170 0.37 -6.51 10.90
C THR A 170 -0.37 -7.07 9.68
N PHE A 171 -0.50 -6.26 8.63
CA PHE A 171 -1.17 -6.70 7.41
C PHE A 171 -0.55 -7.95 6.78
N GLY A 172 0.76 -8.13 6.85
CA GLY A 172 1.40 -9.37 6.38
C GLY A 172 0.89 -10.62 7.10
N TRP A 173 0.67 -10.50 8.41
CA TRP A 173 0.08 -11.57 9.21
C TRP A 173 -1.42 -11.73 8.96
N LEU A 174 -2.16 -10.64 8.80
CA LEU A 174 -3.57 -10.68 8.41
C LEU A 174 -3.77 -11.43 7.09
N LEU A 175 -2.94 -11.17 6.07
CA LEU A 175 -2.98 -11.90 4.80
C LEU A 175 -2.68 -13.39 4.99
N THR A 176 -1.72 -13.74 5.85
CA THR A 176 -1.40 -15.14 6.18
C THR A 176 -2.59 -15.84 6.85
N MET A 177 -3.22 -15.17 7.83
CA MET A 177 -4.40 -15.65 8.53
C MET A 177 -5.57 -15.87 7.57
N VAL A 178 -5.90 -14.88 6.73
CA VAL A 178 -7.00 -14.98 5.76
C VAL A 178 -6.74 -16.10 4.74
N ARG A 179 -5.51 -16.25 4.24
CA ARG A 179 -5.14 -17.34 3.31
C ARG A 179 -5.25 -18.71 3.96
N TYR A 180 -4.82 -18.82 5.22
CA TYR A 180 -4.91 -20.06 5.97
C TYR A 180 -6.36 -20.47 6.21
N LEU A 181 -7.20 -19.52 6.59
CA LEU A 181 -8.62 -19.79 6.75
C LEU A 181 -9.26 -20.20 5.40
N HIS A 182 -9.01 -19.43 4.35
CA HIS A 182 -9.54 -19.70 3.01
C HIS A 182 -9.06 -21.04 2.42
N SER A 183 -7.92 -21.59 2.87
CA SER A 183 -7.45 -22.92 2.43
C SER A 183 -8.03 -24.08 3.24
N ARG A 184 -8.47 -23.86 4.49
CA ARG A 184 -9.07 -24.89 5.36
C ARG A 184 -10.55 -25.10 5.12
N THR A 185 -11.29 -24.01 4.95
CA THR A 185 -12.68 -24.05 4.52
C THR A 185 -12.67 -24.15 3.00
N GLN A 186 -13.42 -25.04 2.37
CA GLN A 186 -13.61 -25.02 0.90
C GLN A 186 -14.37 -23.74 0.46
N GLY A 187 -13.75 -22.56 0.59
CA GLY A 187 -14.31 -21.24 0.34
C GLY A 187 -15.38 -20.74 1.32
N ARG A 188 -15.92 -21.58 2.21
CA ARG A 188 -17.10 -21.22 3.03
C ARG A 188 -16.77 -20.21 4.14
N GLY A 189 -16.90 -18.91 3.85
CA GLY A 189 -17.18 -17.88 4.85
C GLY A 189 -16.38 -16.57 4.79
N ILE A 190 -15.30 -16.49 4.00
CA ILE A 190 -14.52 -15.24 3.80
C ILE A 190 -14.18 -15.07 2.32
N LEU A 191 -14.07 -13.83 1.85
CA LEU A 191 -13.84 -13.45 0.45
C LEU A 191 -14.99 -13.90 -0.47
N MET A 192 -16.21 -13.61 -0.05
CA MET A 192 -17.44 -13.89 -0.77
C MET A 192 -18.06 -12.58 -1.24
N THR A 193 -18.52 -12.47 -2.48
CA THR A 193 -19.19 -11.26 -2.98
C THR A 193 -20.55 -11.03 -2.32
N ALA A 194 -21.13 -9.84 -2.46
CA ALA A 194 -22.46 -9.51 -1.94
C ALA A 194 -23.55 -10.47 -2.46
N ALA A 195 -23.36 -11.02 -3.66
CA ALA A 195 -24.23 -12.02 -4.26
C ALA A 195 -23.99 -13.46 -3.75
N GLY A 196 -23.17 -13.63 -2.71
CA GLY A 196 -22.84 -14.93 -2.13
C GLY A 196 -21.88 -15.77 -2.99
N ARG A 197 -21.22 -15.18 -3.99
CA ARG A 197 -20.29 -15.93 -4.86
C ARG A 197 -18.90 -15.99 -4.23
N PHE A 198 -18.33 -17.18 -4.17
CA PHE A 198 -16.99 -17.38 -3.63
C PHE A 198 -15.91 -16.99 -4.63
N THR A 199 -14.88 -16.33 -4.13
CA THR A 199 -13.64 -16.11 -4.88
C THR A 199 -12.86 -17.42 -4.90
N SER A 200 -12.32 -17.82 -6.06
CA SER A 200 -11.49 -19.02 -6.13
C SER A 200 -10.19 -18.82 -5.32
N PRO A 201 -9.58 -19.89 -4.75
CA PRO A 201 -8.35 -19.74 -3.97
C PRO A 201 -7.20 -19.08 -4.75
N GLN A 202 -7.11 -19.34 -6.06
CA GLN A 202 -6.11 -18.73 -6.94
C GLN A 202 -6.35 -17.23 -7.10
N GLN A 203 -7.59 -16.82 -7.36
CA GLN A 203 -7.97 -15.42 -7.49
C GLN A 203 -7.82 -14.67 -6.16
N ALA A 204 -8.25 -15.27 -5.04
CA ALA A 204 -8.07 -14.72 -3.70
C ALA A 204 -6.59 -14.48 -3.41
N ARG A 205 -5.72 -15.44 -3.72
CA ARG A 205 -4.27 -15.29 -3.55
C ARG A 205 -3.72 -14.12 -4.37
N ALA A 206 -4.08 -14.04 -5.65
CA ALA A 206 -3.65 -12.96 -6.54
C ALA A 206 -4.06 -11.58 -6.00
N LEU A 207 -5.33 -11.39 -5.64
CA LEU A 207 -5.84 -10.14 -5.10
C LEU A 207 -5.13 -9.73 -3.79
N LEU A 208 -4.91 -10.69 -2.89
CA LEU A 208 -4.19 -10.45 -1.63
C LEU A 208 -2.70 -10.14 -1.86
N ASP A 209 -2.05 -10.78 -2.85
CA ASP A 209 -0.67 -10.47 -3.22
C ASP A 209 -0.58 -9.05 -3.80
N THR A 210 -1.53 -8.64 -4.63
CA THR A 210 -1.61 -7.26 -5.13
C THR A 210 -1.84 -6.24 -4.03
N ALA A 211 -2.71 -6.53 -3.06
CA ALA A 211 -2.90 -5.63 -1.90
C ALA A 211 -1.61 -5.45 -1.10
N LYS A 212 -0.82 -6.53 -0.93
CA LYS A 212 0.52 -6.46 -0.33
C LYS A 212 1.48 -5.61 -1.17
N MET A 213 1.52 -5.80 -2.48
CA MET A 213 2.36 -5.02 -3.38
C MET A 213 2.00 -3.54 -3.36
N ALA A 214 0.72 -3.20 -3.45
CA ALA A 214 0.22 -1.83 -3.39
C ALA A 214 0.59 -1.16 -2.05
N ARG A 215 0.42 -1.86 -0.91
CA ARG A 215 0.86 -1.35 0.39
C ARG A 215 2.37 -1.07 0.42
N ASN A 216 3.19 -1.97 -0.11
CA ASN A 216 4.65 -1.76 -0.17
C ASN A 216 5.02 -0.58 -1.06
N VAL A 217 4.37 -0.42 -2.21
CA VAL A 217 4.55 0.73 -3.10
C VAL A 217 4.26 2.04 -2.36
N VAL A 218 3.16 2.09 -1.61
CA VAL A 218 2.76 3.25 -0.81
C VAL A 218 3.75 3.49 0.34
N ALA A 219 4.07 2.46 1.13
CA ALA A 219 4.93 2.58 2.30
C ALA A 219 6.35 3.07 1.97
N HIS A 220 6.82 2.80 0.75
CA HIS A 220 8.14 3.22 0.28
C HIS A 220 8.11 4.37 -0.73
N ASN A 221 6.95 5.03 -0.91
CA ASN A 221 6.75 6.11 -1.88
C ASN A 221 7.31 5.77 -3.28
N HIS A 222 7.11 4.52 -3.71
CA HIS A 222 7.59 4.08 -5.01
C HIS A 222 6.82 4.78 -6.12
N TYR A 223 7.56 5.22 -7.15
CA TYR A 223 6.91 5.77 -8.34
C TYR A 223 6.03 4.73 -9.02
N LEU A 224 4.85 5.17 -9.42
CA LEU A 224 3.84 4.35 -10.04
C LEU A 224 3.41 4.97 -11.37
N ASP A 225 3.73 4.29 -12.47
CA ASP A 225 3.19 4.64 -13.77
C ASP A 225 1.66 4.41 -13.82
N THR A 226 1.01 5.03 -14.80
CA THR A 226 -0.45 4.96 -14.94
C THR A 226 -0.95 3.52 -15.11
N GLY A 227 -0.23 2.66 -15.83
CA GLY A 227 -0.67 1.28 -16.07
C GLY A 227 -0.66 0.44 -14.80
N ARG A 228 0.44 0.50 -14.04
CA ARG A 228 0.55 -0.19 -12.74
C ARG A 228 -0.45 0.35 -11.73
N TYR A 229 -0.68 1.66 -11.73
CA TYR A 229 -1.70 2.28 -10.89
C TYR A 229 -3.10 1.77 -11.21
N GLU A 230 -3.49 1.73 -12.49
CA GLU A 230 -4.83 1.26 -12.88
C GLU A 230 -5.03 -0.23 -12.56
N SER A 231 -4.00 -1.06 -12.76
CA SER A 231 -4.04 -2.48 -12.37
C SER A 231 -4.23 -2.64 -10.86
N HIS A 232 -3.42 -1.96 -10.03
CA HIS A 232 -3.57 -2.02 -8.58
C HIS A 232 -4.92 -1.46 -8.11
N ARG A 233 -5.39 -0.35 -8.69
CA ARG A 233 -6.71 0.22 -8.39
C ARG A 233 -7.81 -0.79 -8.69
N ALA A 234 -7.84 -1.38 -9.88
CA ALA A 234 -8.89 -2.30 -10.30
C ALA A 234 -8.94 -3.56 -9.42
N GLU A 235 -7.78 -4.13 -9.08
CA GLU A 235 -7.71 -5.32 -8.24
C GLU A 235 -8.09 -5.01 -6.78
N LEU A 236 -7.67 -3.87 -6.23
CA LEU A 236 -8.10 -3.46 -4.90
C LEU A 236 -9.61 -3.16 -4.85
N SER A 237 -10.17 -2.53 -5.88
CA SER A 237 -11.62 -2.33 -5.99
C SER A 237 -12.38 -3.65 -6.04
N THR A 238 -11.89 -4.61 -6.83
CA THR A 238 -12.46 -5.97 -6.89
C THR A 238 -12.44 -6.63 -5.51
N LEU A 239 -11.33 -6.50 -4.77
CA LEU A 239 -11.23 -7.03 -3.42
C LEU A 239 -12.18 -6.33 -2.45
N LEU A 240 -12.37 -5.02 -2.58
CA LEU A 240 -13.29 -4.25 -1.74
C LEU A 240 -14.76 -4.61 -1.99
N GLU A 241 -15.14 -4.88 -3.23
CA GLU A 241 -16.45 -5.42 -3.59
C GLU A 241 -16.69 -6.79 -2.95
N ILE A 242 -15.68 -7.66 -2.99
CA ILE A 242 -15.69 -8.95 -2.29
C ILE A 242 -15.78 -8.77 -0.78
N LEU A 243 -15.21 -7.71 -0.22
CA LEU A 243 -15.28 -7.42 1.22
C LEU A 243 -16.60 -6.74 1.65
N HIS A 244 -17.56 -6.59 0.72
CA HIS A 244 -18.86 -5.95 0.93
C HIS A 244 -18.76 -4.54 1.48
N PHE A 245 -17.62 -3.88 1.26
CA PHE A 245 -17.64 -2.44 1.39
C PHE A 245 -18.45 -1.91 0.20
N ASP A 246 -19.37 -1.00 0.46
CA ASP A 246 -20.12 -0.24 -0.56
C ASP A 246 -19.20 0.78 -1.28
N VAL A 247 -17.97 0.36 -1.58
CA VAL A 247 -16.88 1.13 -2.18
C VAL A 247 -17.27 1.61 -3.55
N ILE A 248 -18.04 0.86 -4.33
CA ILE A 248 -18.49 1.33 -5.65
C ILE A 248 -19.25 2.66 -5.50
N ARG A 249 -20.21 2.78 -4.55
CA ARG A 249 -20.93 4.05 -4.32
C ARG A 249 -20.01 5.16 -3.83
N ALA A 250 -19.07 4.86 -2.94
CA ALA A 250 -18.13 5.84 -2.41
C ALA A 250 -17.10 6.30 -3.45
N LEU A 251 -16.57 5.37 -4.26
CA LEU A 251 -15.62 5.63 -5.34
C LEU A 251 -16.28 6.36 -6.50
N THR A 252 -17.47 5.98 -6.94
CA THR A 252 -18.18 6.69 -8.01
C THR A 252 -18.43 8.16 -7.64
N ARG A 253 -18.78 8.44 -6.38
CA ARG A 253 -18.86 9.82 -5.87
C ARG A 253 -17.50 10.54 -5.89
N THR A 254 -16.45 9.87 -5.44
CA THR A 254 -15.11 10.47 -5.34
C THR A 254 -14.46 10.69 -6.71
N GLU A 255 -14.66 9.77 -7.65
CA GLU A 255 -14.17 9.84 -9.03
C GLU A 255 -14.88 10.92 -9.83
N ALA A 256 -16.19 11.12 -9.63
CA ALA A 256 -16.93 12.25 -10.21
C ALA A 256 -16.35 13.59 -9.73
N ILE A 257 -16.15 13.74 -8.42
CA ILE A 257 -15.54 14.95 -7.82
C ILE A 257 -14.12 15.16 -8.36
N ARG A 258 -13.33 14.10 -8.50
CA ARG A 258 -11.96 14.19 -9.03
C ARG A 258 -11.94 14.60 -10.50
N ALA A 259 -12.82 14.06 -11.33
CA ALA A 259 -12.91 14.41 -12.75
C ALA A 259 -13.27 15.89 -12.94
N ASP A 260 -14.17 16.42 -12.11
CA ASP A 260 -14.54 17.83 -12.12
C ASP A 260 -13.37 18.74 -11.73
N ILE A 261 -12.64 18.38 -10.67
CA ILE A 261 -11.46 19.14 -10.21
C ILE A 261 -10.35 19.13 -11.26
N VAL A 262 -10.03 17.96 -11.83
CA VAL A 262 -8.99 17.83 -12.87
C VAL A 262 -9.37 18.62 -14.12
N THR A 263 -10.64 18.57 -14.54
CA THR A 263 -11.13 19.33 -15.70
C THR A 263 -11.07 20.84 -15.46
N ALA A 264 -11.40 21.30 -14.26
CA ALA A 264 -11.26 22.70 -13.87
C ALA A 264 -9.79 23.16 -13.89
N HIS A 265 -8.87 22.33 -13.38
CA HIS A 265 -7.43 22.64 -13.31
C HIS A 265 -6.75 22.65 -14.69
N ILE A 266 -7.11 21.70 -15.58
CA ILE A 266 -6.60 21.67 -16.96
C ILE A 266 -7.10 22.90 -17.76
N ARG A 267 -8.34 23.35 -17.52
CA ARG A 267 -8.88 24.56 -18.17
C ARG A 267 -8.18 25.83 -17.67
N SER A 268 -7.80 25.91 -16.40
CA SER A 268 -7.07 27.07 -15.87
C SER A 268 -5.61 27.12 -16.31
N ALA A 269 -4.97 25.99 -16.56
CA ALA A 269 -3.57 25.92 -16.99
C ALA A 269 -3.36 26.14 -18.51
N ARG A 270 -4.44 26.15 -19.31
CA ARG A 270 -4.42 26.43 -20.75
C ARG A 270 -4.71 27.89 -21.10
N ARG A 271 -5.00 28.74 -20.11
CA ARG A 271 -5.16 30.19 -20.24
C ARG A 271 -3.89 30.86 -19.74
#